data_AF-M6GHE7-F1
#
_entry.id   AF-M6GHE7-F1
#
_cell.length_a   1.000
_cell.length_b   1.000
_cell.length_c   1.000
_cell.angle_alpha   90.00
_cell.angle_beta   90.00
_cell.angle_gamma   90.00
#
_symmetry.space_group_name_H-M   'P 1'
#
loop_
_entity.id
_entity.type
_entity.pdbx_description
1 polymer ?
#
loop_
_entity_poly.entity_id
_entity_poly.type
_entity_poly.pdbx_seq_one_letter_code
_entity_poly.pdbx_strand_id
1 'polypeptide(L)'
;MSKAIEFEKGGISLYKDKQFTKAIIEYEKALELFANGSIYYNYGNSLWNSGNLDSAIRSYEIAELLNFERKDLLYYNLACAHSLKDQYEKALIYLDKAVKNGYKNINYFFEDTDLKHVLGTEGWQKRAYLISAGKQYFLSQISNLKKPISLRIGTDTFTLCPGGHFMHVYAAGVGQDSWGTWEFHRNKITLNTLEKTCFDPNDNSRSELEGDFCKGEIKNCKDGTCYEEVNEVNELPWERIIEEMGPPFFIDEKCNY
;
A
#
# COMPACT_ATOMS: atom_id res chain seq x y z
N MET A 1 -21.67 -38.17 5.23
CA MET A 1 -21.24 -37.10 6.15
C MET A 1 -20.01 -37.48 6.98
N SER A 2 -20.01 -38.57 7.77
CA SER A 2 -18.86 -38.92 8.65
C SER A 2 -17.50 -38.97 7.93
N LYS A 3 -17.41 -39.66 6.78
CA LYS A 3 -16.17 -39.71 5.96
C LYS A 3 -15.75 -38.35 5.38
N ALA A 4 -16.70 -37.49 5.02
CA ALA A 4 -16.39 -36.15 4.52
C ALA A 4 -15.72 -35.30 5.61
N ILE A 5 -16.22 -35.40 6.86
CA ILE A 5 -15.64 -34.73 8.03
C ILE A 5 -14.24 -35.28 8.33
N GLU A 6 -14.03 -36.58 8.17
CA GLU A 6 -12.70 -37.20 8.34
C GLU A 6 -11.69 -36.64 7.34
N PHE A 7 -12.04 -36.61 6.05
CA PHE A 7 -11.20 -36.01 5.01
C PHE A 7 -10.99 -34.50 5.21
N GLU A 8 -12.02 -33.73 5.60
CA GLU A 8 -11.86 -32.32 5.94
C GLU A 8 -10.86 -32.11 7.09
N LYS A 9 -10.95 -32.92 8.15
CA LYS A 9 -9.99 -32.88 9.27
C LYS A 9 -8.57 -33.25 8.84
N GLY A 10 -8.43 -34.26 7.98
CA GLY A 10 -7.16 -34.65 7.37
C GLY A 10 -6.55 -33.49 6.58
N GLY A 11 -7.35 -32.84 5.72
CA GLY A 11 -6.96 -31.65 4.98
C GLY A 11 -6.51 -30.51 5.89
N ILE A 12 -7.25 -30.22 6.96
CA ILE A 12 -6.90 -29.17 7.94
C ILE A 12 -5.56 -29.48 8.62
N SER A 13 -5.33 -30.75 9.00
CA SER A 13 -4.06 -31.16 9.61
C SER A 13 -2.90 -30.96 8.64
N LEU A 14 -3.04 -31.44 7.40
CA LEU A 14 -2.01 -31.31 6.37
C LEU A 14 -1.72 -29.86 6.00
N TYR A 15 -2.75 -29.00 5.98
CA TYR A 15 -2.59 -27.57 5.76
C TYR A 15 -1.75 -26.92 6.87
N LYS A 16 -2.03 -27.25 8.14
CA LYS A 16 -1.23 -26.76 9.29
C LYS A 16 0.23 -27.21 9.20
N ASP A 17 0.47 -28.42 8.69
CA ASP A 17 1.81 -28.96 8.42
C ASP A 17 2.43 -28.42 7.12
N LYS A 18 1.79 -27.45 6.45
CA LYS A 18 2.21 -26.86 5.17
C LYS A 18 2.33 -27.87 4.02
N GLN A 19 1.67 -29.02 4.13
CA GLN A 19 1.61 -30.04 3.08
C GLN A 19 0.44 -29.77 2.13
N PHE A 20 0.47 -28.61 1.45
CA PHE A 20 -0.67 -28.07 0.72
C PHE A 20 -1.20 -29.00 -0.39
N THR A 21 -0.32 -29.64 -1.17
CA THR A 21 -0.74 -30.60 -2.22
C THR A 21 -1.46 -31.81 -1.64
N LYS A 22 -1.07 -32.29 -0.46
CA LYS A 22 -1.79 -33.40 0.20
C LYS A 22 -3.10 -32.92 0.80
N ALA A 23 -3.13 -31.71 1.36
CA ALA A 23 -4.36 -31.11 1.87
C ALA A 23 -5.41 -30.96 0.77
N ILE A 24 -5.01 -30.52 -0.43
CA ILE A 24 -5.84 -30.45 -1.64
C ILE A 24 -6.52 -31.80 -1.91
N ILE A 25 -5.76 -32.89 -1.95
CA ILE A 25 -6.30 -34.24 -2.21
C ILE A 25 -7.35 -34.64 -1.15
N GLU A 26 -7.11 -34.35 0.13
CA GLU A 26 -8.07 -34.64 1.18
C GLU A 26 -9.33 -33.77 1.07
N TYR A 27 -9.19 -32.49 0.74
CA TYR A 27 -10.34 -31.63 0.50
C TYR A 27 -11.14 -32.05 -0.74
N GLU A 28 -10.50 -32.49 -1.83
CA GLU A 28 -11.19 -33.03 -3.01
C GLU A 28 -12.05 -34.25 -2.62
N LYS A 29 -11.48 -35.21 -1.87
CA LYS A 29 -12.25 -36.35 -1.33
C LYS A 29 -13.40 -35.93 -0.42
N ALA A 30 -13.21 -34.89 0.39
CA ALA A 30 -14.27 -34.35 1.24
C ALA A 30 -15.41 -33.74 0.40
N LEU A 31 -15.06 -32.96 -0.63
CA LEU A 31 -15.99 -32.29 -1.54
C LEU A 31 -16.78 -33.27 -2.41
N GLU A 32 -16.18 -34.40 -2.83
CA GLU A 32 -16.87 -35.49 -3.52
C GLU A 32 -18.02 -36.07 -2.67
N LEU A 33 -17.86 -36.09 -1.35
CA LEU A 33 -18.84 -36.64 -0.42
C LEU A 33 -19.84 -35.61 0.10
N PHE A 34 -19.40 -34.37 0.30
CA PHE A 34 -20.23 -33.28 0.79
C PHE A 34 -19.60 -31.92 0.47
N ALA A 35 -20.23 -31.17 -0.44
CA ALA A 35 -19.86 -29.80 -0.75
C ALA A 35 -20.42 -28.82 0.28
N ASN A 36 -19.54 -28.04 0.93
CA ASN A 36 -19.94 -26.91 1.78
C ASN A 36 -18.93 -25.77 1.71
N GLY A 37 -19.35 -24.57 2.14
CA GLY A 37 -18.51 -23.37 2.06
C GLY A 37 -17.21 -23.42 2.89
N SER A 38 -17.21 -24.09 4.05
CA SER A 38 -16.00 -24.26 4.89
C SER A 38 -14.92 -25.07 4.17
N ILE A 39 -15.32 -26.19 3.55
CA ILE A 39 -14.39 -27.05 2.82
C ILE A 39 -13.84 -26.30 1.60
N TYR A 40 -14.68 -25.61 0.82
CA TYR A 40 -14.21 -24.80 -0.32
C TYR A 40 -13.28 -23.66 0.10
N TYR A 41 -13.54 -23.00 1.23
CA TYR A 41 -12.64 -21.96 1.77
C TYR A 41 -11.26 -22.55 2.13
N ASN A 42 -11.23 -23.67 2.85
CA ASN A 42 -9.97 -24.32 3.23
C ASN A 42 -9.21 -24.93 2.04
N TYR A 43 -9.96 -25.45 1.07
CA TYR A 43 -9.44 -25.89 -0.21
C TYR A 43 -8.80 -24.74 -0.97
N GLY A 44 -9.47 -23.58 -1.06
CA GLY A 44 -8.94 -22.35 -1.63
C GLY A 44 -7.65 -21.89 -0.97
N ASN A 45 -7.57 -21.93 0.36
CA ASN A 45 -6.33 -21.62 1.10
C ASN A 45 -5.17 -22.54 0.68
N SER A 46 -5.44 -23.83 0.50
CA SER A 46 -4.42 -24.81 0.10
C SER A 46 -3.98 -24.62 -1.37
N LEU A 47 -4.92 -24.31 -2.26
CA LEU A 47 -4.64 -23.95 -3.65
C LEU A 47 -3.80 -22.69 -3.75
N TRP A 48 -4.12 -21.67 -2.96
CA TRP A 48 -3.33 -20.45 -2.88
C TRP A 48 -1.89 -20.73 -2.49
N ASN A 49 -1.70 -21.42 -1.36
CA ASN A 49 -0.38 -21.69 -0.81
C ASN A 49 0.45 -22.68 -1.66
N SER A 50 -0.19 -23.39 -2.60
CA SER A 50 0.50 -24.19 -3.62
C SER A 50 0.76 -23.42 -4.93
N GLY A 51 0.43 -22.13 -4.99
CA GLY A 51 0.66 -21.25 -6.14
C GLY A 51 -0.45 -21.25 -7.18
N ASN A 52 -1.54 -21.99 -6.97
CA ASN A 52 -2.67 -22.08 -7.91
C ASN A 52 -3.73 -21.01 -7.60
N LEU A 53 -3.37 -19.75 -7.82
CA LEU A 53 -4.16 -18.59 -7.42
C LEU A 53 -5.54 -18.53 -8.12
N ASP A 54 -5.61 -18.83 -9.42
CA ASP A 54 -6.88 -18.81 -10.17
C ASP A 54 -7.87 -19.86 -9.65
N SER A 55 -7.39 -21.03 -9.23
CA SER A 55 -8.26 -22.05 -8.62
C SER A 55 -8.65 -21.70 -7.19
N ALA A 56 -7.77 -21.00 -6.46
CA ALA A 56 -8.09 -20.48 -5.13
C ALA A 56 -9.25 -19.48 -5.20
N ILE A 57 -9.20 -18.52 -6.15
CA ILE A 57 -10.29 -17.56 -6.39
C ILE A 57 -11.61 -18.27 -6.65
N ARG A 58 -11.64 -19.22 -7.60
CA ARG A 58 -12.86 -20.01 -7.88
C ARG A 58 -13.39 -20.72 -6.65
N SER A 59 -12.50 -21.30 -5.83
CA SER A 59 -12.89 -22.00 -4.60
C SER A 59 -13.50 -21.05 -3.57
N TYR A 60 -12.93 -19.85 -3.43
CA TYR A 60 -13.50 -18.81 -2.57
C TYR A 60 -14.84 -18.28 -3.09
N GLU A 61 -15.00 -18.08 -4.40
CA GLU A 61 -16.27 -17.68 -5.01
C GLU A 61 -17.36 -18.74 -4.75
N ILE A 62 -17.02 -20.04 -4.82
CA ILE A 62 -17.94 -21.12 -4.45
C ILE A 62 -18.25 -21.06 -2.94
N ALA A 63 -17.27 -20.78 -2.08
CA ALA A 63 -17.50 -20.60 -0.65
C ALA A 63 -18.44 -19.41 -0.34
N GLU A 64 -18.35 -18.32 -1.12
CA GLU A 64 -19.26 -17.16 -1.07
C GLU A 64 -20.68 -17.59 -1.44
N LEU A 65 -20.84 -18.31 -2.57
CA LEU A 65 -22.14 -18.84 -3.03
C LEU A 65 -22.78 -19.80 -2.02
N LEU A 66 -21.97 -20.60 -1.33
CA LEU A 66 -22.40 -21.54 -0.29
C LEU A 66 -22.56 -20.90 1.10
N ASN A 67 -22.54 -19.57 1.19
CA ASN A 67 -22.73 -18.81 2.43
C ASN A 67 -21.79 -19.23 3.57
N PHE A 68 -20.49 -19.37 3.28
CA PHE A 68 -19.50 -19.59 4.33
C PHE A 68 -19.62 -18.53 5.44
N GLU A 69 -19.62 -18.98 6.69
CA GLU A 69 -19.98 -18.17 7.86
C GLU A 69 -19.01 -17.01 8.11
N ARG A 70 -17.71 -17.24 7.92
CA ARG A 70 -16.65 -16.24 8.13
C ARG A 70 -16.43 -15.38 6.88
N LYS A 71 -17.49 -14.65 6.52
CA LYS A 71 -17.53 -13.72 5.37
C LYS A 71 -16.42 -12.67 5.43
N ASP A 72 -16.10 -12.17 6.62
CA ASP A 72 -15.00 -11.24 6.86
C ASP A 72 -13.67 -11.76 6.31
N LEU A 73 -13.31 -13.01 6.64
CA LEU A 73 -12.05 -13.63 6.20
C LEU A 73 -12.10 -14.04 4.73
N LEU A 74 -13.25 -14.56 4.27
CA LEU A 74 -13.42 -14.95 2.88
C LEU A 74 -13.25 -13.76 1.93
N TYR A 75 -13.92 -12.65 2.22
CA TYR A 75 -13.82 -11.44 1.39
C TYR A 75 -12.43 -10.84 1.45
N TYR A 76 -11.77 -10.89 2.61
CA TYR A 76 -10.39 -10.45 2.71
C TYR A 76 -9.45 -11.30 1.82
N ASN A 77 -9.55 -12.64 1.87
CA ASN A 77 -8.75 -13.51 1.01
C ASN A 77 -9.04 -13.29 -0.48
N LEU A 78 -10.31 -13.07 -0.87
CA LEU A 78 -10.67 -12.69 -2.24
C LEU A 78 -10.05 -11.35 -2.64
N ALA A 79 -10.02 -10.37 -1.74
CA ALA A 79 -9.40 -9.08 -2.00
C ALA A 79 -7.89 -9.22 -2.28
N CYS A 80 -7.18 -9.94 -1.42
CA CYS A 80 -5.77 -10.29 -1.64
C CYS A 80 -5.58 -11.01 -2.98
N ALA A 81 -6.46 -11.96 -3.32
CA ALA A 81 -6.34 -12.76 -4.54
C ALA A 81 -6.41 -11.89 -5.80
N HIS A 82 -7.42 -11.02 -5.83
CA HIS A 82 -7.63 -10.11 -6.94
C HIS A 82 -6.53 -9.05 -7.01
N SER A 83 -6.00 -8.60 -5.87
CA SER A 83 -4.85 -7.68 -5.84
C SER A 83 -3.61 -8.33 -6.46
N LEU A 84 -3.28 -9.57 -6.10
CA LEU A 84 -2.16 -10.30 -6.73
C LEU A 84 -2.35 -10.59 -8.22
N LYS A 85 -3.58 -10.51 -8.74
CA LYS A 85 -3.92 -10.62 -10.16
C LYS A 85 -4.01 -9.27 -10.88
N ASP A 86 -3.58 -8.17 -10.23
CA ASP A 86 -3.70 -6.79 -10.71
C ASP A 86 -5.15 -6.35 -10.99
N GLN A 87 -6.13 -7.03 -10.40
CA GLN A 87 -7.56 -6.71 -10.51
C GLN A 87 -7.97 -5.78 -9.36
N TYR A 88 -7.33 -4.61 -9.29
CA TYR A 88 -7.41 -3.70 -8.15
C TYR A 88 -8.85 -3.25 -7.82
N GLU A 89 -9.70 -2.99 -8.81
CA GLU A 89 -11.11 -2.63 -8.60
C GLU A 89 -11.88 -3.72 -7.85
N LYS A 90 -11.71 -4.98 -8.27
CA LYS A 90 -12.33 -6.13 -7.60
C LYS A 90 -11.78 -6.32 -6.19
N ALA A 91 -10.46 -6.19 -6.04
CA ALA A 91 -9.82 -6.30 -4.73
C ALA A 91 -10.39 -5.28 -3.74
N LEU A 92 -10.53 -4.03 -4.16
CA LEU A 92 -11.11 -2.95 -3.37
C LEU A 92 -12.59 -3.20 -3.01
N ILE A 93 -13.40 -3.73 -3.93
CA ILE A 93 -14.78 -4.14 -3.66
C ILE A 93 -14.82 -5.22 -2.57
N TYR A 94 -13.91 -6.20 -2.61
CA TYR A 94 -13.86 -7.26 -1.63
C TYR A 94 -13.32 -6.78 -0.27
N LEU A 95 -12.40 -5.80 -0.22
CA LEU A 95 -12.02 -5.15 1.04
C LEU A 95 -13.24 -4.47 1.70
N ASP A 96 -14.06 -3.77 0.92
CA ASP A 96 -15.27 -3.13 1.45
C ASP A 96 -16.24 -4.17 2.01
N LYS A 97 -16.43 -5.29 1.29
CA LYS A 97 -17.22 -6.41 1.79
C LYS A 97 -16.63 -6.98 3.09
N ALA A 98 -15.32 -7.15 3.18
CA ALA A 98 -14.65 -7.68 4.37
C ALA A 98 -14.92 -6.80 5.61
N VAL A 99 -14.68 -5.48 5.49
CA VAL A 99 -14.92 -4.52 6.58
C VAL A 99 -16.40 -4.46 6.95
N LYS A 100 -17.30 -4.42 5.96
CA LYS A 100 -18.75 -4.45 6.21
C LYS A 100 -19.21 -5.71 6.95
N ASN A 101 -18.50 -6.83 6.79
CA ASN A 101 -18.80 -8.11 7.46
C ASN A 101 -18.00 -8.31 8.75
N GLY A 102 -17.36 -7.26 9.27
CA GLY A 102 -16.74 -7.27 10.59
C GLY A 102 -15.25 -7.59 10.62
N TYR A 103 -14.54 -7.49 9.49
CA TYR A 103 -13.08 -7.54 9.50
C TYR A 103 -12.53 -6.38 10.33
N LYS A 104 -11.79 -6.68 11.41
CA LYS A 104 -11.37 -5.68 12.41
C LYS A 104 -9.97 -5.14 12.21
N ASN A 105 -9.07 -5.94 11.64
CA ASN A 105 -7.64 -5.62 11.61
C ASN A 105 -7.26 -4.73 10.41
N ILE A 106 -7.93 -3.60 10.23
CA ILE A 106 -7.74 -2.73 9.05
C ILE A 106 -6.28 -2.24 8.93
N ASN A 107 -5.60 -2.03 10.07
CA ASN A 107 -4.19 -1.64 10.08
C ASN A 107 -3.28 -2.64 9.35
N TYR A 108 -3.63 -3.93 9.35
CA TYR A 108 -2.87 -4.95 8.64
C TYR A 108 -2.90 -4.74 7.12
N PHE A 109 -3.93 -4.08 6.57
CA PHE A 109 -4.00 -3.82 5.14
C PHE A 109 -2.84 -2.95 4.64
N PHE A 110 -2.28 -2.08 5.49
CA PHE A 110 -1.17 -1.20 5.10
C PHE A 110 0.15 -1.97 4.91
N GLU A 111 0.32 -3.11 5.59
CA GLU A 111 1.56 -3.89 5.60
C GLU A 111 1.45 -5.19 4.79
N ASP A 112 0.24 -5.56 4.39
CA ASP A 112 -0.01 -6.80 3.67
C ASP A 112 0.53 -6.71 2.24
N THR A 113 1.56 -7.49 1.97
CA THR A 113 2.21 -7.56 0.66
C THR A 113 1.28 -8.07 -0.44
N ASP A 114 0.24 -8.83 -0.10
CA ASP A 114 -0.75 -9.29 -1.09
C ASP A 114 -1.62 -8.15 -1.60
N LEU A 115 -1.73 -7.05 -0.84
CA LEU A 115 -2.46 -5.84 -1.21
C LEU A 115 -1.62 -4.79 -1.94
N LYS A 116 -0.33 -5.05 -2.21
CA LYS A 116 0.59 -4.07 -2.80
C LYS A 116 0.07 -3.37 -4.08
N HIS A 117 -0.74 -4.06 -4.89
CA HIS A 117 -1.25 -3.51 -6.15
C HIS A 117 -2.52 -2.65 -5.97
N VAL A 118 -3.15 -2.66 -4.78
CA VAL A 118 -4.24 -1.72 -4.45
C VAL A 118 -3.74 -0.51 -3.66
N LEU A 119 -2.61 -0.64 -2.96
CA LEU A 119 -2.01 0.42 -2.17
C LEU A 119 -1.77 1.68 -3.02
N GLY A 120 -2.18 2.83 -2.50
CA GLY A 120 -1.96 4.11 -3.17
C GLY A 120 -2.84 4.37 -4.41
N THR A 121 -3.71 3.45 -4.83
CA THR A 121 -4.65 3.69 -5.94
C THR A 121 -5.69 4.76 -5.59
N GLU A 122 -6.29 5.42 -6.57
CA GLU A 122 -7.34 6.42 -6.33
C GLU A 122 -8.51 5.83 -5.51
N GLY A 123 -8.90 4.59 -5.81
CA GLY A 123 -9.94 3.89 -5.06
C GLY A 123 -9.54 3.65 -3.61
N TRP A 124 -8.28 3.25 -3.36
CA TRP A 124 -7.74 3.10 -2.01
C TRP A 124 -7.82 4.42 -1.23
N GLN A 125 -7.37 5.52 -1.84
CA GLN A 125 -7.28 6.82 -1.15
C GLN A 125 -8.63 7.37 -0.69
N LYS A 126 -9.72 7.09 -1.42
CA LYS A 126 -11.04 7.67 -1.15
C LYS A 126 -11.85 6.97 -0.05
N ARG A 127 -11.36 5.87 0.53
CA ARG A 127 -12.13 5.06 1.49
C ARG A 127 -12.02 5.63 2.91
N ALA A 128 -13.15 6.10 3.44
CA ALA A 128 -13.21 6.72 4.77
C ALA A 128 -12.67 5.82 5.91
N TYR A 129 -12.93 4.50 5.86
CA TYR A 129 -12.42 3.57 6.87
C TYR A 129 -10.89 3.41 6.78
N LEU A 130 -10.31 3.49 5.58
CA LEU A 130 -8.86 3.46 5.39
C LEU A 130 -8.24 4.78 5.88
N ILE A 131 -8.85 5.93 5.59
CA ILE A 131 -8.39 7.22 6.12
C ILE A 131 -8.38 7.19 7.65
N SER A 132 -9.47 6.73 8.28
CA SER A 132 -9.59 6.68 9.73
C SER A 132 -8.58 5.73 10.38
N ALA A 133 -8.41 4.52 9.82
CA ALA A 133 -7.39 3.58 10.28
C ALA A 133 -5.97 4.11 10.02
N GLY A 134 -5.76 4.73 8.86
CA GLY A 134 -4.51 5.32 8.41
C GLY A 134 -4.00 6.41 9.35
N LYS A 135 -4.91 7.24 9.91
CA LYS A 135 -4.54 8.26 10.92
C LYS A 135 -3.90 7.63 12.17
N GLN A 136 -4.57 6.63 12.74
CA GLN A 136 -4.10 5.93 13.93
C GLN A 136 -2.79 5.19 13.66
N TYR A 137 -2.73 4.54 12.51
CA TYR A 137 -1.55 3.79 12.09
C TYR A 137 -0.36 4.73 11.83
N PHE A 138 -0.54 5.82 11.08
CA PHE A 138 0.49 6.82 10.81
C PHE A 138 1.15 7.33 12.10
N LEU A 139 0.33 7.76 13.07
CA LEU A 139 0.82 8.22 14.38
C LEU A 139 1.65 7.16 15.12
N SER A 140 1.24 5.90 15.03
CA SER A 140 1.94 4.80 15.69
C SER A 140 3.35 4.56 15.12
N GLN A 141 3.59 4.95 13.86
CA GLN A 141 4.85 4.72 13.16
C GLN A 141 5.76 5.94 13.13
N ILE A 142 5.21 7.14 12.91
CA ILE A 142 6.00 8.33 12.53
C ILE A 142 7.04 8.75 13.59
N SER A 143 6.76 8.52 14.87
CA SER A 143 7.67 8.87 15.97
C SER A 143 8.96 8.03 16.02
N ASN A 144 8.94 6.83 15.45
CA ASN A 144 10.09 5.93 15.36
C ASN A 144 10.04 5.15 14.05
N LEU A 145 10.15 5.89 12.95
CA LEU A 145 9.95 5.37 11.62
C LEU A 145 11.05 4.38 11.23
N LYS A 146 10.71 3.10 11.08
CA LYS A 146 11.64 2.02 10.71
C LYS A 146 11.60 1.64 9.23
N LYS A 147 10.50 1.94 8.56
CA LYS A 147 10.26 1.68 7.14
C LYS A 147 9.73 2.95 6.47
N PRO A 148 10.00 3.17 5.18
CA PRO A 148 9.48 4.34 4.47
C PRO A 148 7.95 4.36 4.49
N ILE A 149 7.34 5.52 4.71
CA ILE A 149 5.89 5.70 4.56
C ILE A 149 5.63 6.59 3.35
N SER A 150 4.85 6.09 2.40
CA SER A 150 4.41 6.84 1.23
C SER A 150 2.99 7.37 1.42
N LEU A 151 2.75 8.57 0.92
CA LEU A 151 1.49 9.30 0.90
C LEU A 151 1.26 9.78 -0.53
N ARG A 152 0.00 9.90 -0.97
CA ARG A 152 -0.29 10.25 -2.36
C ARG A 152 -1.27 11.41 -2.49
N ILE A 153 -0.89 12.43 -3.25
CA ILE A 153 -1.79 13.54 -3.60
C ILE A 153 -1.90 13.63 -5.12
N GLY A 154 -3.09 13.34 -5.65
CA GLY A 154 -3.27 13.19 -7.10
C GLY A 154 -2.31 12.14 -7.68
N THR A 155 -1.40 12.57 -8.55
CA THR A 155 -0.37 11.71 -9.16
C THR A 155 0.94 11.67 -8.41
N ASP A 156 1.10 12.52 -7.40
CA ASP A 156 2.36 12.75 -6.71
C ASP A 156 2.49 11.81 -5.51
N THR A 157 3.71 11.31 -5.30
CA THR A 157 4.04 10.44 -4.17
C THR A 157 5.03 11.15 -3.26
N PHE A 158 4.69 11.26 -1.98
CA PHE A 158 5.58 11.75 -0.93
C PHE A 158 5.99 10.60 -0.03
N THR A 159 7.28 10.33 0.06
CA THR A 159 7.83 9.23 0.84
C THR A 159 8.69 9.77 1.97
N LEU A 160 8.26 9.55 3.21
CA LEU A 160 9.01 9.84 4.42
C LEU A 160 9.91 8.65 4.74
N CYS A 161 11.22 8.88 4.76
CA CYS A 161 12.24 7.87 5.00
C CYS A 161 12.70 7.85 6.47
N PRO A 162 13.06 6.66 6.99
CA PRO A 162 13.79 6.54 8.25
C PRO A 162 15.04 7.42 8.26
N GLY A 163 15.31 8.08 9.37
CA GLY A 163 16.46 9.01 9.50
C GLY A 163 16.14 10.47 9.17
N GLY A 164 14.88 10.81 8.91
CA GLY A 164 14.46 12.21 8.77
C GLY A 164 14.68 12.78 7.37
N HIS A 165 14.72 11.94 6.34
CA HIS A 165 14.78 12.36 4.94
C HIS A 165 13.46 12.11 4.24
N PHE A 166 13.09 12.93 3.27
CA PHE A 166 11.92 12.66 2.43
C PHE A 166 12.27 12.78 0.95
N MET A 167 11.43 12.14 0.13
CA MET A 167 11.44 12.22 -1.31
C MET A 167 10.03 12.54 -1.79
N HIS A 168 9.91 13.42 -2.78
CA HIS A 168 8.67 13.74 -3.47
C HIS A 168 8.87 13.48 -4.95
N VAL A 169 8.09 12.53 -5.47
CA VAL A 169 8.08 12.15 -6.88
C VAL A 169 6.87 12.76 -7.55
N TYR A 170 7.10 13.63 -8.52
CA TYR A 170 6.05 14.36 -9.23
C TYR A 170 5.53 13.55 -10.41
N ALA A 171 4.20 13.49 -10.55
CA ALA A 171 3.55 12.87 -11.70
C ALA A 171 4.09 11.47 -12.05
N ALA A 172 4.34 10.63 -11.02
CA ALA A 172 4.95 9.31 -11.16
C ALA A 172 6.31 9.29 -11.90
N GLY A 173 7.16 10.28 -11.65
CA GLY A 173 8.53 10.38 -12.17
C GLY A 173 8.62 11.09 -13.53
N VAL A 174 7.54 11.76 -13.95
CA VAL A 174 7.54 12.61 -15.15
C VAL A 174 7.94 14.05 -14.81
N GLY A 175 7.74 14.48 -13.57
CA GLY A 175 8.15 15.80 -13.09
C GLY A 175 9.56 15.82 -12.49
N GLN A 176 9.94 16.98 -11.94
CA GLN A 176 11.22 17.12 -11.25
C GLN A 176 11.08 16.66 -9.80
N ASP A 177 11.69 15.53 -9.45
CA ASP A 177 11.69 15.04 -8.08
C ASP A 177 12.37 16.02 -7.12
N SER A 178 11.85 16.13 -5.91
CA SER A 178 12.44 16.92 -4.83
C SER A 178 12.73 16.06 -3.61
N TRP A 179 13.69 16.50 -2.79
CA TRP A 179 14.09 15.81 -1.56
C TRP A 179 14.49 16.81 -0.49
N GLY A 180 14.60 16.31 0.73
CA GLY A 180 14.96 17.16 1.85
C GLY A 180 14.94 16.41 3.16
N THR A 181 14.77 17.16 4.26
CA THR A 181 14.62 16.59 5.59
C THR A 181 13.22 16.78 6.12
N TRP A 182 12.74 15.86 6.95
CA TRP A 182 11.50 16.01 7.68
C TRP A 182 11.69 15.77 9.18
N GLU A 183 10.88 16.45 9.97
CA GLU A 183 10.80 16.25 11.41
C GLU A 183 9.33 16.16 11.85
N PHE A 184 9.05 15.35 12.87
CA PHE A 184 7.73 15.29 13.50
C PHE A 184 7.80 15.78 14.94
N HIS A 185 7.14 16.91 15.21
CA HIS A 185 7.13 17.51 16.54
C HIS A 185 5.80 18.23 16.80
N ARG A 186 5.28 18.14 18.03
CA ARG A 186 4.03 18.78 18.47
C ARG A 186 2.86 18.58 17.48
N ASN A 187 2.67 17.36 16.98
CA ASN A 187 1.63 17.01 16.00
C ASN A 187 1.73 17.76 14.66
N LYS A 188 2.93 18.14 14.26
CA LYS A 188 3.20 18.71 12.94
C LYS A 188 4.34 17.96 12.28
N ILE A 189 4.26 17.85 10.97
CA ILE A 189 5.39 17.49 10.12
C ILE A 189 5.98 18.78 9.59
N THR A 190 7.27 18.97 9.81
CA THR A 190 8.05 20.05 9.19
C THR A 190 8.84 19.43 8.05
N LEU A 191 8.68 19.93 6.83
CA LEU A 191 9.45 19.57 5.65
C LEU A 191 10.42 20.71 5.35
N ASN A 192 11.71 20.40 5.28
CA ASN A 192 12.73 21.32 4.76
C ASN A 192 13.12 20.81 3.37
N THR A 193 12.54 21.40 2.34
CA THR A 193 12.83 21.05 0.94
C THR A 193 14.12 21.75 0.53
N LEU A 194 15.04 20.99 -0.05
CA LEU A 194 16.27 21.53 -0.62
C LEU A 194 16.15 21.45 -2.14
N GLU A 195 15.65 22.52 -2.77
CA GLU A 195 15.61 22.59 -4.22
C GLU A 195 16.91 23.17 -4.76
N LYS A 196 17.61 22.39 -5.60
CA LYS A 196 18.74 22.88 -6.38
C LYS A 196 18.25 23.18 -7.79
N THR A 197 18.07 24.46 -8.10
CA THR A 197 17.67 24.90 -9.44
C THR A 197 18.87 25.49 -10.16
N CYS A 198 19.17 24.96 -11.35
CA CYS A 198 20.21 25.51 -12.23
C CYS A 198 19.61 26.61 -13.10
N PHE A 199 20.26 27.78 -13.14
CA PHE A 199 19.84 28.93 -13.92
C PHE A 199 20.90 29.27 -14.98
N ASP A 200 20.48 29.47 -16.23
CA ASP A 200 21.34 30.12 -17.23
C ASP A 200 21.35 31.62 -16.95
N PRO A 201 22.50 32.21 -16.57
CA PRO A 201 22.60 33.64 -16.31
C PRO A 201 22.30 34.51 -17.54
N ASN A 202 22.17 33.93 -18.74
CA ASN A 202 21.85 34.64 -19.98
C ASN A 202 20.41 34.44 -20.46
N ASP A 203 19.58 33.67 -19.75
CA ASP A 203 18.18 33.44 -20.13
C ASP A 203 17.29 34.64 -19.73
N ASN A 204 17.12 35.56 -20.68
CA ASN A 204 16.29 36.75 -20.51
C ASN A 204 14.79 36.51 -20.80
N SER A 205 14.36 35.26 -20.99
CA SER A 205 12.97 34.92 -21.34
C SER A 205 12.00 35.03 -20.15
N ARG A 206 12.52 35.03 -18.91
CA ARG A 206 11.73 35.08 -17.65
C ARG A 206 11.59 36.49 -17.08
N SER A 207 11.17 37.44 -17.91
CA SER A 207 11.08 38.88 -17.59
C SER A 207 10.06 39.27 -16.49
N GLU A 208 9.53 38.33 -15.70
CA GLU A 208 8.49 38.57 -14.69
C GLU A 208 8.91 38.24 -13.24
N LEU A 209 10.13 37.74 -13.01
CA LEU A 209 10.60 37.47 -11.64
C LEU A 209 11.56 38.59 -11.20
N GLU A 210 11.08 39.53 -10.39
CA GLU A 210 11.92 40.51 -9.70
C GLU A 210 12.83 39.79 -8.70
N GLY A 211 14.11 39.62 -9.04
CA GLY A 211 15.12 39.01 -8.18
C GLY A 211 16.53 39.14 -8.74
N ASP A 212 17.49 39.40 -7.86
CA ASP A 212 18.92 39.48 -8.18
C ASP A 212 19.55 38.07 -8.25
N PHE A 213 19.20 37.29 -9.28
CA PHE A 213 19.68 35.91 -9.43
C PHE A 213 21.20 35.85 -9.67
N CYS A 214 21.89 34.97 -8.95
CA CYS A 214 23.34 34.70 -9.09
C CYS A 214 24.33 35.86 -8.77
N LYS A 215 24.01 36.76 -7.83
CA LYS A 215 24.93 37.82 -7.36
C LYS A 215 25.96 37.36 -6.31
N GLY A 216 26.81 36.41 -6.69
CA GLY A 216 27.97 35.97 -5.87
C GLY A 216 28.31 34.50 -6.06
N GLU A 217 28.83 34.16 -7.24
CA GLU A 217 29.09 32.83 -7.83
C GLU A 217 29.40 31.64 -6.89
N ILE A 218 28.75 30.48 -7.16
CA ILE A 218 29.39 29.15 -7.24
C ILE A 218 28.84 28.39 -8.46
N LYS A 219 29.71 27.95 -9.37
CA LYS A 219 29.40 27.13 -10.56
C LYS A 219 29.48 25.65 -10.19
N ASN A 220 28.41 24.85 -10.40
CA ASN A 220 28.46 23.37 -10.37
C ASN A 220 27.14 22.71 -10.83
N CYS A 221 26.59 23.18 -11.95
CA CYS A 221 25.72 22.38 -12.79
C CYS A 221 26.54 21.84 -13.97
N LYS A 222 26.17 20.67 -14.53
CA LYS A 222 26.95 19.98 -15.59
C LYS A 222 27.21 20.85 -16.83
N ASP A 223 26.45 21.94 -16.97
CA ASP A 223 26.34 22.75 -18.17
C ASP A 223 27.00 24.14 -18.00
N GLY A 224 27.64 24.41 -16.85
CA GLY A 224 28.32 25.69 -16.56
C GLY A 224 27.41 26.80 -16.01
N THR A 225 26.13 26.48 -15.77
CA THR A 225 25.12 27.34 -15.15
C THR A 225 25.33 27.49 -13.63
N CYS A 226 24.86 28.61 -13.06
CA CYS A 226 24.84 28.82 -11.60
C CYS A 226 23.65 28.07 -10.99
N TYR A 227 23.77 27.62 -9.75
CA TYR A 227 22.63 27.07 -9.01
C TYR A 227 22.25 27.99 -7.86
N GLU A 228 20.97 28.07 -7.56
CA GLU A 228 20.49 28.58 -6.28
C GLU A 228 19.90 27.40 -5.49
N GLU A 229 20.23 27.37 -4.20
CA GLU A 229 19.60 26.47 -3.23
C GLU A 229 18.45 27.25 -2.58
N VAL A 230 17.23 26.85 -2.88
CA VAL A 230 16.05 27.36 -2.18
C VAL A 230 15.74 26.39 -1.05
N ASN A 231 15.87 26.89 0.18
CA ASN A 231 15.41 26.19 1.37
C ASN A 231 13.99 26.63 1.68
N GLU A 232 13.02 25.77 1.40
CA GLU A 232 11.62 26.01 1.77
C GLU A 232 11.28 25.18 3.02
N VAL A 233 10.72 25.85 4.04
CA VAL A 233 10.27 25.20 5.27
C VAL A 233 8.75 25.22 5.32
N ASN A 234 8.14 24.03 5.28
CA ASN A 234 6.69 23.86 5.32
C ASN A 234 6.28 23.10 6.59
N GLU A 235 5.44 23.71 7.42
CA GLU A 235 4.84 23.07 8.58
C GLU A 235 3.39 22.66 8.29
N LEU A 236 3.11 21.35 8.39
CA LEU A 236 1.79 20.79 8.10
C LEU A 236 1.25 20.01 9.31
N PRO A 237 0.00 20.26 9.75
CA PRO A 237 -0.66 19.40 10.73
C PRO A 237 -0.78 17.97 10.18
N TRP A 238 -0.33 16.96 10.93
CA TRP A 238 -0.29 15.58 10.40
C TRP A 238 -1.69 15.03 10.04
N GLU A 239 -2.73 15.47 10.74
CA GLU A 239 -4.11 15.03 10.45
C GLU A 239 -4.54 15.47 9.06
N ARG A 240 -4.21 16.71 8.71
CA ARG A 240 -4.51 17.31 7.41
C ARG A 240 -3.81 16.56 6.28
N ILE A 241 -2.57 16.13 6.53
CA ILE A 241 -1.81 15.30 5.57
C ILE A 241 -2.56 14.03 5.24
N ILE A 242 -3.06 13.29 6.25
CA ILE A 242 -3.81 12.04 5.99
C ILE A 242 -5.21 12.31 5.42
N GLU A 243 -5.82 13.44 5.71
CA GLU A 243 -7.12 13.83 5.12
C GLU A 243 -7.00 14.19 3.64
N GLU A 244 -5.95 14.91 3.26
CA GLU A 244 -5.76 15.40 1.89
C GLU A 244 -5.04 14.37 1.01
N MET A 245 -4.05 13.67 1.56
CA MET A 245 -3.21 12.69 0.84
C MET A 245 -3.65 11.23 1.08
N GLY A 246 -4.69 11.05 1.90
CA GLY A 246 -5.29 9.77 2.22
C GLY A 246 -4.40 8.84 3.08
N PRO A 247 -4.82 7.57 3.25
CA PRO A 247 -4.09 6.59 4.05
C PRO A 247 -2.63 6.40 3.62
N PRO A 248 -1.71 6.19 4.58
CA PRO A 248 -0.33 5.82 4.27
C PRO A 248 -0.28 4.46 3.59
N PHE A 249 0.73 4.25 2.77
CA PHE A 249 1.04 2.96 2.18
C PHE A 249 2.54 2.74 2.09
N PHE A 250 2.94 1.47 2.04
CA PHE A 250 4.35 1.08 1.98
C PHE A 250 4.60 0.48 0.61
N ILE A 251 5.37 1.20 -0.21
CA ILE A 251 6.02 0.62 -1.37
C ILE A 251 7.47 0.36 -0.96
N ASP A 252 8.08 -0.69 -1.50
CA ASP A 252 9.55 -0.88 -1.44
C ASP A 252 10.27 0.18 -2.28
N GLU A 253 9.93 1.45 -2.09
CA GLU A 253 10.68 2.58 -2.62
C GLU A 253 11.97 2.67 -1.82
N LYS A 254 13.08 2.54 -2.53
CA LYS A 254 14.39 2.71 -1.92
C LYS A 254 14.56 4.19 -1.60
N CYS A 255 14.72 4.50 -0.32
CA CYS A 255 15.32 5.75 0.14
C CYS A 255 16.80 5.76 -0.25
N ASN A 256 17.09 5.90 -1.55
CA ASN A 256 18.43 6.07 -2.06
C ASN A 256 18.80 7.54 -1.91
N TYR A 257 19.82 7.80 -1.11
CA TYR A 257 20.41 9.13 -0.91
C TYR A 257 21.44 9.43 -1.98
#